data_AF-M6WSN6-F1
#
_entry.id   AF-M6WSN6-F1
#
_cell.length_a   1.000
_cell.length_b   1.000
_cell.length_c   1.000
_cell.angle_alpha   90.00
_cell.angle_beta   90.00
_cell.angle_gamma   90.00
#
_symmetry.space_group_name_H-M   'P 1'
#
loop_
_entity.id
_entity.type
_entity.pdbx_description
1 polymer ?
#
loop_
_entity_poly.entity_id
_entity_poly.type
_entity_poly.pdbx_seq_one_letter_code
_entity_poly.pdbx_strand_id
1 'polypeptide(L)'
;MLYDEWDLKPSPDTILVTGLNAKEILMKFGSYKEDHITIGYDLRGPNLFNIRDKNKLNGKIKTVLVLLEGLNTMPKLLKLVMDTILNIPGETILVRCHPVYPISNPEFNLIRENPLFQKVIVSSNVSLEEDLLKADLAIYKGSTSALYAAFMGIPLLRFQDTWWSSDDPLKYCTALKKEFNDSKSLLDGISF
;
A
#
# COMPACT_ATOMS: atom_id res chain seq x y z
N MET A 1 -26.00 -18.73 -33.14
CA MET A 1 -24.89 -17.91 -32.61
C MET A 1 -24.70 -18.33 -31.17
N LEU A 2 -23.55 -18.92 -30.83
CA LEU A 2 -23.16 -19.08 -29.43
C LEU A 2 -22.63 -17.73 -28.97
N TYR A 3 -23.29 -17.11 -28.01
CA TYR A 3 -22.75 -15.97 -27.29
C TYR A 3 -21.61 -16.47 -26.40
N ASP A 4 -20.50 -15.74 -26.35
CA ASP A 4 -19.47 -15.98 -25.35
C ASP A 4 -20.01 -15.53 -23.97
N GLU A 5 -19.55 -16.12 -22.86
CA GLU A 5 -19.96 -15.69 -21.52
C GLU A 5 -19.71 -14.20 -21.29
N TRP A 6 -18.69 -13.66 -21.96
CA TRP A 6 -18.36 -12.23 -21.98
C TRP A 6 -19.48 -11.34 -22.54
N ASP A 7 -20.25 -11.83 -23.52
CA ASP A 7 -21.35 -11.08 -24.13
C ASP A 7 -22.58 -11.01 -23.22
N LEU A 8 -22.66 -11.91 -22.25
CA LEU A 8 -23.78 -12.03 -21.31
C LEU A 8 -23.51 -11.33 -19.98
N LYS A 9 -22.28 -10.84 -19.75
CA LYS A 9 -21.94 -10.18 -18.49
C LYS A 9 -22.71 -8.87 -18.33
N PRO A 10 -23.22 -8.57 -17.12
CA PRO A 10 -23.72 -7.23 -16.80
C PRO A 10 -22.61 -6.21 -17.07
N SER A 11 -22.87 -5.29 -18.01
CA SER A 11 -21.90 -4.26 -18.40
C SER A 11 -22.51 -2.89 -18.20
N PRO A 12 -21.81 -1.97 -17.52
CA PRO A 12 -22.26 -0.59 -17.42
C PRO A 12 -22.26 0.09 -18.80
N ASP A 13 -23.15 1.07 -18.99
CA ASP A 13 -23.20 1.90 -20.21
C ASP A 13 -21.93 2.76 -20.36
N THR A 14 -21.36 3.20 -19.24
CA THR A 14 -20.14 3.99 -19.20
C THR A 14 -19.32 3.70 -17.96
N ILE A 15 -18.01 3.59 -18.14
CA ILE A 15 -17.01 3.41 -17.10
C ILE A 15 -16.11 4.64 -17.08
N LEU A 16 -16.05 5.30 -15.93
CA LEU A 16 -15.13 6.43 -15.70
C LEU A 16 -13.84 5.90 -15.07
N VAL A 17 -12.69 6.27 -15.63
CA VAL A 17 -11.37 5.86 -15.13
C VAL A 17 -10.44 7.05 -14.91
N THR A 18 -9.50 6.93 -13.97
CA THR A 18 -8.58 8.00 -13.54
C THR A 18 -7.30 8.11 -14.37
N GLY A 19 -7.32 7.69 -15.63
CA GLY A 19 -6.17 7.82 -16.52
C GLY A 19 -6.10 6.75 -17.60
N LEU A 20 -5.12 6.90 -18.49
CA LEU A 20 -4.94 6.03 -19.65
C LEU A 20 -4.62 4.58 -19.25
N ASN A 21 -3.76 4.37 -18.26
CA ASN A 21 -3.38 3.02 -17.82
C ASN A 21 -4.59 2.20 -17.35
N ALA A 22 -5.51 2.82 -16.62
CA ALA A 22 -6.73 2.16 -16.17
C ALA A 22 -7.66 1.83 -17.34
N LYS A 23 -7.77 2.73 -18.33
CA LYS A 23 -8.51 2.47 -19.59
C LYS A 23 -7.93 1.25 -20.31
N GLU A 24 -6.62 1.21 -20.50
CA GLU A 24 -5.92 0.12 -21.19
C GLU A 24 -6.09 -1.23 -20.47
N ILE A 25 -6.02 -1.24 -19.14
CA ILE A 25 -6.25 -2.46 -18.33
C ILE A 25 -7.67 -3.00 -18.54
N LEU A 26 -8.69 -2.13 -18.49
CA LEU A 26 -10.08 -2.54 -18.67
C LEU A 26 -10.36 -3.03 -20.10
N MET A 27 -9.78 -2.40 -21.11
CA MET A 27 -9.88 -2.86 -22.49
C MET A 27 -9.23 -4.24 -22.66
N LYS A 28 -8.02 -4.42 -22.10
CA LYS A 28 -7.23 -5.65 -22.27
C LYS A 28 -7.77 -6.84 -21.49
N PHE A 29 -8.14 -6.65 -20.22
CA PHE A 29 -8.49 -7.74 -19.31
C PHE A 29 -9.98 -7.84 -19.03
N GLY A 30 -10.72 -6.74 -19.19
CA GLY A 30 -12.16 -6.71 -18.98
C GLY A 30 -12.98 -6.90 -20.26
N SER A 31 -12.35 -6.96 -21.43
CA SER A 31 -13.03 -7.03 -22.74
C SER A 31 -14.10 -5.95 -22.93
N TYR A 32 -13.88 -4.77 -22.34
CA TYR A 32 -14.77 -3.62 -22.51
C TYR A 32 -14.46 -2.90 -23.82
N LYS A 33 -15.51 -2.40 -24.49
CA LYS A 33 -15.37 -1.59 -25.70
C LYS A 33 -14.80 -0.22 -25.34
N GLU A 34 -14.05 0.36 -26.29
CA GLU A 34 -13.36 1.62 -26.07
C GLU A 34 -14.32 2.80 -25.78
N ASP A 35 -15.44 2.84 -26.49
CA ASP A 35 -16.49 3.85 -26.36
C ASP A 35 -17.24 3.81 -25.02
N HIS A 36 -17.18 2.68 -24.31
CA HIS A 36 -17.73 2.55 -22.96
C HIS A 36 -16.80 3.11 -21.88
N ILE A 37 -15.53 3.45 -22.19
CA ILE A 37 -14.56 3.88 -21.17
C ILE A 37 -14.14 5.32 -21.42
N THR A 38 -14.46 6.19 -20.47
CA THR A 38 -14.11 7.61 -20.49
C THR A 38 -13.08 7.93 -19.40
N ILE A 39 -12.02 8.65 -19.77
CA ILE A 39 -11.03 9.16 -18.80
C ILE A 39 -11.64 10.38 -18.09
N GLY A 40 -11.63 10.35 -16.77
CA GLY A 40 -12.14 11.40 -15.91
C GLY A 40 -11.32 11.54 -14.62
N TYR A 41 -11.98 11.96 -13.54
CA TYR A 41 -11.36 12.21 -12.25
C TYR A 41 -12.10 11.48 -11.13
N ASP A 42 -11.38 10.92 -10.15
CA ASP A 42 -12.01 10.31 -8.97
C ASP A 42 -12.37 11.39 -7.96
N LEU A 43 -13.62 11.83 -8.00
CA LEU A 43 -14.17 12.83 -7.08
C LEU A 43 -14.24 12.34 -5.63
N ARG A 44 -14.15 11.03 -5.38
CA ARG A 44 -14.15 10.46 -4.03
C ARG A 44 -12.74 10.26 -3.49
N GLY A 45 -11.75 10.24 -4.38
CA GLY A 45 -10.34 10.15 -4.04
C GLY A 45 -9.87 11.42 -3.32
N PRO A 46 -8.78 11.36 -2.54
CA PRO A 46 -8.22 12.55 -1.93
C PRO A 46 -7.80 13.53 -3.03
N ASN A 47 -8.07 14.81 -2.81
CA ASN A 47 -7.64 15.84 -3.73
C ASN A 47 -6.11 15.94 -3.67
N LEU A 48 -5.44 15.36 -4.67
CA LEU A 48 -3.98 15.32 -4.75
C LEU A 48 -3.37 16.73 -4.77
N PHE A 49 -4.09 17.74 -5.27
CA PHE A 49 -3.62 19.14 -5.25
C PHE A 49 -3.60 19.77 -3.86
N ASN A 50 -4.30 19.18 -2.89
CA ASN A 50 -4.37 19.66 -1.52
C ASN A 50 -3.51 18.84 -0.55
N ILE A 51 -2.84 17.79 -1.04
CA ILE A 51 -1.95 16.99 -0.21
C ILE A 51 -0.76 17.86 0.19
N ARG A 52 -0.51 17.92 1.49
CA ARG A 52 0.65 18.64 2.01
C ARG A 52 1.92 17.93 1.59
N ASP A 53 2.82 18.66 0.92
CA ASP A 53 4.16 18.17 0.68
C ASP A 53 4.86 17.89 2.00
N LYS A 54 5.55 16.75 2.06
CA LYS A 54 6.42 16.49 3.19
C LYS A 54 7.63 17.43 3.09
N ASN A 55 7.72 18.39 4.02
CA ASN A 55 8.90 19.23 4.15
C ASN A 55 10.16 18.35 4.32
N LYS A 56 11.19 18.62 3.49
CA LYS A 56 12.53 18.00 3.41
C LYS A 56 12.71 16.66 4.14
N LEU A 57 13.09 15.63 3.38
CA LEU A 57 13.69 14.41 3.92
C LEU A 57 14.87 14.80 4.84
N ASN A 58 14.65 14.68 6.14
CA ASN A 58 15.75 14.59 7.10
C ASN A 58 16.48 13.32 6.70
N GLY A 59 17.75 13.38 6.27
CA GLY A 59 18.48 12.25 5.68
C GLY A 59 18.70 11.01 6.57
N LYS A 60 17.86 10.81 7.60
CA LYS A 60 17.76 9.64 8.46
C LYS A 60 16.30 9.22 8.57
N ILE A 61 16.02 7.94 8.33
CA ILE A 61 14.71 7.34 8.57
C ILE A 61 14.54 7.20 10.07
N LYS A 62 13.47 7.80 10.63
CA LYS A 62 13.10 7.65 12.05
C LYS A 62 11.74 7.00 12.20
N THR A 63 10.79 7.32 11.33
CA THR A 63 9.44 6.76 11.41
C THR A 63 9.13 5.95 10.17
N VAL A 64 8.91 4.65 10.36
CA VAL A 64 8.53 3.71 9.32
C VAL A 64 7.05 3.43 9.45
N LEU A 65 6.28 3.82 8.43
CA LEU A 65 4.85 3.54 8.34
C LEU A 65 4.63 2.20 7.64
N VAL A 66 3.99 1.26 8.31
CA VAL A 66 3.60 -0.04 7.76
C VAL A 66 2.12 -0.01 7.40
N LEU A 67 1.84 -0.07 6.09
CA LEU A 67 0.51 -0.06 5.51
C LEU A 67 0.02 -1.50 5.32
N LEU A 68 -0.84 -1.97 6.24
CA LEU A 68 -1.37 -3.33 6.19
C LEU A 68 -2.67 -3.38 5.37
N GLU A 69 -2.78 -4.37 4.50
CA GLU A 69 -3.97 -4.64 3.69
C GLU A 69 -4.96 -5.57 4.39
N GLY A 70 -6.13 -5.79 3.78
CA GLY A 70 -7.19 -6.64 4.34
C GLY A 70 -6.95 -8.15 4.19
N LEU A 71 -5.71 -8.63 4.30
CA LEU A 71 -5.36 -10.04 4.04
C LEU A 71 -4.65 -10.71 5.22
N ASN A 72 -4.84 -12.02 5.34
CA ASN A 72 -4.27 -12.88 6.40
C ASN A 72 -2.74 -13.04 6.36
N THR A 73 -2.07 -12.50 5.34
CA THR A 73 -0.61 -12.48 5.25
C THR A 73 0.02 -11.31 6.02
N MET A 74 -0.78 -10.33 6.45
CA MET A 74 -0.31 -9.12 7.13
C MET A 74 0.37 -9.34 8.49
N PRO A 75 -0.05 -10.29 9.34
CA PRO A 75 0.68 -10.61 10.57
C PRO A 75 2.13 -11.00 10.31
N LYS A 76 2.40 -11.77 9.24
CA LYS A 76 3.77 -12.17 8.85
C LYS A 76 4.62 -10.96 8.47
N LEU A 77 4.08 -10.05 7.66
CA LEU A 77 4.76 -8.81 7.30
C LEU A 77 5.07 -7.98 8.55
N LEU A 78 4.08 -7.73 9.40
CA LEU A 78 4.27 -6.93 10.59
C LEU A 78 5.32 -7.56 11.53
N LYS A 79 5.31 -8.89 11.71
CA LYS A 79 6.33 -9.59 12.48
C LYS A 79 7.74 -9.35 11.93
N LEU A 80 7.92 -9.53 10.63
CA LEU A 80 9.22 -9.35 9.97
C LEU A 80 9.75 -7.93 10.20
N VAL A 81 8.89 -6.92 10.01
CA VAL A 81 9.26 -5.52 10.20
C VAL A 81 9.59 -5.24 11.67
N MET A 82 8.76 -5.69 12.61
CA MET A 82 9.01 -5.53 14.04
C MET A 82 10.35 -6.13 14.48
N ASP A 83 10.59 -7.39 14.11
CA ASP A 83 11.79 -8.14 14.49
C ASP A 83 13.07 -7.56 13.85
N THR A 84 12.94 -6.78 12.76
CA THR A 84 14.08 -6.18 12.04
C THR A 84 14.36 -4.76 12.51
N ILE A 85 13.33 -3.91 12.51
CA ILE A 85 13.43 -2.45 12.69
C ILE A 85 13.51 -2.05 14.17
N LEU A 86 12.77 -2.71 15.07
CA LEU A 86 12.76 -2.33 16.50
C LEU A 86 14.07 -2.64 17.24
N ASN A 87 15.00 -3.31 16.58
CA ASN A 87 16.37 -3.52 17.05
C ASN A 87 17.29 -2.34 16.70
N ILE A 88 16.85 -1.41 15.86
CA ILE A 88 17.61 -0.22 15.45
C ILE A 88 17.28 0.94 16.40
N PRO A 89 18.28 1.51 17.10
CA PRO A 89 18.04 2.61 18.04
C PRO A 89 17.47 3.86 17.36
N GLY A 90 16.37 4.38 17.90
CA GLY A 90 15.78 5.65 17.46
C GLY A 90 14.76 5.53 16.33
N GLU A 91 14.53 4.32 15.80
CA GLU A 91 13.47 4.06 14.83
C GLU A 91 12.14 3.74 15.52
N THR A 92 11.05 4.17 14.89
CA THR A 92 9.67 3.99 15.35
C THR A 92 8.86 3.34 14.24
N ILE A 93 8.10 2.31 14.59
CA ILE A 93 7.12 1.70 13.68
C ILE A 93 5.75 2.29 13.97
N LEU A 94 5.15 2.91 12.95
CA LEU A 94 3.74 3.28 12.91
C LEU A 94 3.01 2.28 12.02
N VAL A 95 1.93 1.68 12.50
CA VAL A 95 1.15 0.69 11.74
C VAL A 95 -0.22 1.27 11.43
N ARG A 96 -0.63 1.22 10.16
CA ARG A 96 -2.00 1.52 9.73
C ARG A 96 -2.65 0.24 9.23
N CYS A 97 -3.68 -0.21 9.94
CA CYS A 97 -4.45 -1.40 9.55
C CYS A 97 -5.53 -1.05 8.52
N HIS A 98 -5.94 -2.06 7.74
CA HIS A 98 -7.13 -1.97 6.92
C HIS A 98 -8.40 -1.94 7.83
N PRO A 99 -9.44 -1.14 7.52
CA PRO A 99 -10.63 -1.03 8.37
C PRO A 99 -11.32 -2.37 8.67
N VAL A 100 -11.40 -3.27 7.68
CA VAL A 100 -12.02 -4.60 7.85
C VAL A 100 -11.08 -5.65 8.44
N TYR A 101 -9.80 -5.32 8.64
CA TYR A 101 -8.79 -6.23 9.16
C TYR A 101 -7.91 -5.50 10.19
N PRO A 102 -8.52 -5.09 11.32
CA PRO A 102 -7.86 -4.29 12.35
C PRO A 102 -6.81 -5.10 13.13
N ILE A 103 -5.93 -4.41 13.88
CA ILE A 103 -4.94 -5.07 14.75
C ILE A 103 -5.57 -5.95 15.83
N SER A 104 -6.85 -5.71 16.16
CA SER A 104 -7.63 -6.52 17.09
C SER A 104 -8.07 -7.87 16.50
N ASN A 105 -7.93 -8.08 15.19
CA ASN A 105 -8.25 -9.35 14.55
C ASN A 105 -7.46 -10.50 15.23
N PRO A 106 -8.09 -11.67 15.48
CA PRO A 106 -7.44 -12.81 16.15
C PRO A 106 -6.15 -13.30 15.48
N GLU A 107 -6.00 -13.12 14.17
CA GLU A 107 -4.79 -13.52 13.44
C GLU A 107 -3.55 -12.70 13.85
N PHE A 108 -3.74 -11.53 14.48
CA PHE A 108 -2.66 -10.74 15.10
C PHE A 108 -2.38 -11.11 16.56
N ASN A 109 -3.03 -12.11 17.16
CA ASN A 109 -2.80 -12.50 18.57
C ASN A 109 -1.31 -12.71 18.88
N LEU A 110 -0.63 -13.53 18.07
CA LEU A 110 0.80 -13.81 18.24
C LEU A 110 1.68 -12.55 18.07
N ILE A 111 1.23 -11.59 17.27
CA ILE A 111 1.92 -10.31 17.11
C ILE A 111 1.76 -9.45 18.35
N ARG A 112 0.54 -9.36 18.88
CA ARG A 112 0.23 -8.57 20.09
C ARG A 112 0.87 -9.14 21.36
N GLU A 113 1.07 -10.45 21.41
CA GLU A 113 1.76 -11.15 22.51
C GLU A 113 3.30 -10.98 22.44
N ASN A 114 3.85 -10.61 21.29
CA ASN A 114 5.29 -10.35 21.15
C ASN A 114 5.70 -9.13 22.01
N PRO A 115 6.71 -9.23 22.89
CA PRO A 115 7.17 -8.10 23.71
C PRO A 115 7.55 -6.84 22.91
N LEU A 116 8.03 -7.00 21.68
CA LEU A 116 8.36 -5.89 20.80
C LEU A 116 7.13 -5.06 20.38
N PHE A 117 5.93 -5.64 20.43
CA PHE A 117 4.70 -4.96 20.03
C PHE A 117 4.41 -3.71 20.87
N GLN A 118 4.87 -3.68 22.12
CA GLN A 118 4.72 -2.50 22.99
C GLN A 118 5.45 -1.25 22.46
N LYS A 119 6.39 -1.42 21.52
CA LYS A 119 7.10 -0.33 20.85
C LYS A 119 6.45 0.11 19.53
N VAL A 120 5.40 -0.60 19.10
CA VAL A 120 4.67 -0.31 17.86
C VAL A 120 3.55 0.67 18.15
N ILE A 121 3.47 1.74 17.35
CA ILE A 121 2.35 2.68 17.39
C ILE A 121 1.30 2.21 16.40
N VAL A 122 0.12 1.84 16.87
CA VAL A 122 -1.01 1.53 15.98
C VAL A 122 -1.81 2.80 15.73
N SER A 123 -1.86 3.22 14.47
CA SER A 123 -2.70 4.33 14.02
C SER A 123 -4.18 3.98 14.21
N SER A 124 -4.91 4.89 14.85
CA SER A 124 -6.36 4.78 15.05
C SER A 124 -6.98 6.17 15.04
N ASN A 125 -8.19 6.29 14.45
CA ASN A 125 -8.97 7.53 14.40
C ASN A 125 -8.25 8.75 13.77
N VAL A 126 -7.29 8.52 12.88
CA VAL A 126 -6.57 9.57 12.13
C VAL A 126 -6.65 9.33 10.63
N SER A 127 -6.56 10.42 9.87
CA SER A 127 -6.58 10.35 8.40
C SER A 127 -5.32 9.67 7.86
N LEU A 128 -5.39 9.14 6.63
CA LEU A 128 -4.21 8.57 5.97
C LEU A 128 -3.11 9.64 5.77
N GLU A 129 -3.50 10.87 5.42
CA GLU A 129 -2.57 11.98 5.22
C GLU A 129 -1.78 12.28 6.50
N GLU A 130 -2.42 12.28 7.67
CA GLU A 130 -1.74 12.51 8.95
C GLU A 130 -0.70 11.44 9.29
N ASP A 131 -0.96 10.18 8.93
CA ASP A 131 0.02 9.11 9.10
C ASP A 131 1.19 9.24 8.11
N LEU A 132 0.89 9.58 6.86
CA LEU A 132 1.91 9.78 5.82
C LEU A 132 2.82 10.96 6.15
N LEU A 133 2.29 12.07 6.67
CA LEU A 133 3.09 13.23 7.08
C LEU A 133 4.10 12.92 8.19
N LYS A 134 3.83 11.89 9.02
CA LYS A 134 4.75 11.41 10.06
C LYS A 134 5.80 10.44 9.52
N ALA A 135 5.58 9.83 8.37
CA ALA A 135 6.38 8.72 7.86
C ALA A 135 7.61 9.19 7.06
N ASP A 136 8.80 8.71 7.42
CA ASP A 136 10.04 8.86 6.63
C ASP A 136 10.19 7.80 5.56
N LEU A 137 9.50 6.68 5.73
CA LEU A 137 9.47 5.54 4.83
C LEU A 137 8.10 4.87 4.96
N ALA A 138 7.54 4.37 3.86
CA ALA A 138 6.37 3.51 3.90
C ALA A 138 6.68 2.08 3.41
N ILE A 139 6.29 1.10 4.22
CA ILE A 139 6.32 -0.33 3.91
C ILE A 139 4.91 -0.78 3.55
N TYR A 140 4.75 -1.51 2.46
CA TYR A 140 3.45 -2.03 2.02
C TYR A 140 3.57 -3.35 1.26
N LYS A 141 2.44 -4.02 0.97
CA LYS A 141 2.36 -5.15 0.03
C LYS A 141 1.50 -4.83 -1.20
N GLY A 142 0.17 -4.75 -1.03
CA GLY A 142 -0.83 -4.47 -2.08
C GLY A 142 -1.78 -3.32 -1.73
N SER A 143 -1.42 -2.46 -0.76
CA SER A 143 -2.28 -1.35 -0.33
C SER A 143 -2.20 -0.14 -1.27
N THR A 144 -3.35 0.32 -1.78
CA THR A 144 -3.46 1.56 -2.57
C THR A 144 -2.99 2.81 -1.80
N SER A 145 -2.88 2.72 -0.47
CA SER A 145 -2.28 3.78 0.35
C SER A 145 -0.83 4.12 -0.06
N ALA A 146 -0.12 3.16 -0.66
CA ALA A 146 1.23 3.37 -1.18
C ALA A 146 1.28 4.36 -2.36
N LEU A 147 0.20 4.50 -3.14
CA LEU A 147 0.13 5.50 -4.22
C LEU A 147 0.20 6.93 -3.66
N TYR A 148 -0.47 7.18 -2.53
CA TYR A 148 -0.45 8.48 -1.87
C TYR A 148 0.91 8.76 -1.23
N ALA A 149 1.53 7.74 -0.64
CA ALA A 149 2.89 7.83 -0.14
C ALA A 149 3.89 8.18 -1.25
N ALA A 150 3.82 7.50 -2.40
CA ALA A 150 4.61 7.83 -3.58
C ALA A 150 4.37 9.27 -4.07
N PHE A 151 3.10 9.69 -4.12
CA PHE A 151 2.72 11.04 -4.51
C PHE A 151 3.32 12.11 -3.59
N MET A 152 3.40 11.83 -2.29
CA MET A 152 4.02 12.70 -1.28
C MET A 152 5.56 12.65 -1.27
N GLY A 153 6.18 11.91 -2.20
CA GLY A 153 7.63 11.73 -2.25
C GLY A 153 8.20 10.92 -1.08
N ILE A 154 7.37 10.12 -0.39
CA ILE A 154 7.81 9.25 0.68
C ILE A 154 8.44 8.00 0.06
N PRO A 155 9.70 7.66 0.40
CA PRO A 155 10.34 6.44 -0.07
C PRO A 155 9.52 5.19 0.26
N LEU A 156 9.52 4.22 -0.67
CA LEU A 156 8.70 3.02 -0.57
C LEU A 156 9.53 1.74 -0.55
N LEU A 157 9.18 0.84 0.37
CA LEU A 157 9.60 -0.55 0.36
C LEU A 157 8.38 -1.46 0.21
N ARG A 158 8.39 -2.28 -0.84
CA ARG A 158 7.34 -3.26 -1.08
C ARG A 158 7.77 -4.63 -0.59
N PHE A 159 6.94 -5.25 0.24
CA PHE A 159 7.11 -6.63 0.64
C PHE A 159 6.70 -7.57 -0.49
N GLN A 160 7.62 -8.42 -0.91
CA GLN A 160 7.40 -9.47 -1.89
C GLN A 160 7.33 -10.81 -1.16
N ASP A 161 6.12 -11.35 -1.03
CA ASP A 161 5.93 -12.71 -0.56
C ASP A 161 5.95 -13.72 -1.72
N THR A 162 5.72 -14.99 -1.40
CA THR A 162 5.70 -16.08 -2.37
C THR A 162 4.37 -16.18 -3.14
N TRP A 163 3.52 -15.14 -3.08
CA TRP A 163 2.22 -15.16 -3.75
C TRP A 163 2.41 -15.07 -5.26
N TRP A 164 1.67 -15.91 -6.00
CA TRP A 164 1.84 -16.09 -7.45
C TRP A 164 1.30 -14.92 -8.28
N SER A 165 0.42 -14.09 -7.71
CA SER A 165 -0.13 -12.90 -8.34
C SER A 165 0.36 -11.65 -7.62
N SER A 166 0.60 -10.57 -8.34
CA SER A 166 0.95 -9.29 -7.73
C SER A 166 -0.28 -8.39 -7.65
N ASP A 167 -0.64 -7.99 -6.44
CA ASP A 167 -1.64 -6.98 -6.09
C ASP A 167 -1.01 -5.58 -5.93
N ASP A 168 0.22 -5.39 -6.42
CA ASP A 168 0.93 -4.12 -6.29
C ASP A 168 0.24 -2.98 -7.05
N PRO A 169 -0.28 -1.96 -6.36
CA PRO A 169 -0.85 -0.79 -7.04
C PRO A 169 0.18 0.01 -7.83
N LEU A 170 1.48 -0.14 -7.51
CA LEU A 170 2.58 0.53 -8.19
C LEU A 170 3.28 -0.40 -9.20
N LYS A 171 2.62 -1.45 -9.68
CA LYS A 171 3.20 -2.45 -10.61
C LYS A 171 3.93 -1.82 -11.80
N TYR A 172 3.43 -0.72 -12.34
CA TYR A 172 4.01 0.00 -13.49
C TYR A 172 4.96 1.14 -13.11
N CYS A 173 5.15 1.39 -11.81
CA CYS A 173 6.00 2.46 -11.27
C CYS A 173 7.16 1.86 -10.45
N THR A 174 7.93 0.96 -11.06
CA THR A 174 9.01 0.22 -10.36
C THR A 174 10.11 1.12 -9.82
N ALA A 175 10.41 2.23 -10.48
CA ALA A 175 11.43 3.18 -10.03
C ALA A 175 11.09 3.91 -8.71
N LEU A 176 9.83 3.90 -8.28
CA LEU A 176 9.37 4.61 -7.07
C LEU A 176 9.48 3.78 -5.79
N LYS A 177 9.92 2.52 -5.89
CA LYS A 177 9.99 1.59 -4.76
C LYS A 177 11.19 0.67 -4.87
N LYS A 178 11.66 0.15 -3.73
CA LYS A 178 12.49 -1.06 -3.69
C LYS A 178 11.64 -2.22 -3.17
N GLU A 179 12.04 -3.44 -3.50
CA GLU A 179 11.39 -4.66 -3.00
C GLU A 179 12.26 -5.34 -1.95
N PHE A 180 11.61 -5.99 -0.98
CA PHE A 180 12.28 -6.80 0.04
C PHE A 180 11.42 -8.03 0.37
N ASN A 181 12.05 -9.10 0.84
CA ASN A 181 11.37 -10.35 1.19
C ASN A 181 11.87 -10.97 2.50
N ASP A 182 12.95 -10.43 3.07
CA ASP A 182 13.59 -10.90 4.29
C ASP A 182 14.17 -9.72 5.10
N SER A 183 14.73 -10.02 6.28
CA SER A 183 15.29 -8.99 7.16
C SER A 183 16.50 -8.29 6.53
N LYS A 184 17.30 -9.00 5.74
CA LYS A 184 18.51 -8.44 5.13
C LYS A 184 18.16 -7.39 4.08
N SER A 185 17.29 -7.76 3.13
CA SER A 185 16.80 -6.87 2.09
C SER A 185 16.01 -5.69 2.67
N LEU A 186 15.30 -5.88 3.79
CA LEU A 186 14.66 -4.79 4.53
C LEU A 186 15.70 -3.80 5.09
N LEU A 187 16.75 -4.29 5.75
CA LEU A 187 17.83 -3.44 6.29
C LEU A 187 18.57 -2.66 5.19
N ASP A 188 18.86 -3.31 4.08
CA ASP A 188 19.47 -2.68 2.90
C ASP A 188 18.54 -1.60 2.30
N GLY A 189 17.22 -1.80 2.41
CA GLY A 189 16.21 -0.87 1.94
C GLY A 189 16.10 0.42 2.76
N ILE A 190 16.39 0.37 4.06
CA ILE A 190 16.32 1.51 4.99
C ILE A 190 17.66 2.21 5.21
N SER A 191 18.76 1.60 4.79
CA SER A 191 20.10 2.20 4.86
C SER A 191 20.32 3.10 3.64
N PHE A 192 20.23 4.42 3.83
CA PHE A 192 20.54 5.45 2.83
C PHE A 192 21.83 6.18 3.16
#